data_AF-A0A3B0B966-F1
#
_entry.id   AF-A0A3B0B966-F1
#
_cell.length_a   1.000
_cell.length_b   1.000
_cell.length_c   1.000
_cell.angle_alpha   90.00
_cell.angle_beta   90.00
_cell.angle_gamma   90.00
#
_symmetry.space_group_name_H-M   'P 1'
#
loop_
_entity.id
_entity.type
_entity.pdbx_description
1 polymer ?
#
loop_
_entity_poly.entity_id
_entity_poly.type
_entity_poly.pdbx_seq_one_letter_code
_entity_poly.pdbx_strand_id
1 'polypeptide(L)'
;MEFVSVVASIVNVVLLLYIFVLFARLILDYIPMFNREWRPKGFGLVAAEAVYTLTDPPIRFFRRIIPPLRIGSLSLDFGFALTLLIILILRNIVGLLI
;
A
#
# COMPACT_ATOMS: atom_id res chain seq x y z
N MET A 1 5.18 -18.17 25.48
CA MET A 1 5.85 -16.93 25.02
C MET A 1 6.48 -17.12 23.64
N GLU A 2 7.24 -18.20 23.38
CA GLU A 2 7.88 -18.43 22.06
C GLU A 2 6.90 -18.58 20.88
N PHE A 3 5.76 -19.23 21.08
CA PHE A 3 4.78 -19.37 20.00
C PHE A 3 4.24 -18.01 19.51
N VAL A 4 4.03 -17.07 20.43
CA VAL A 4 3.51 -15.73 20.12
C VAL A 4 4.53 -14.93 19.32
N SER A 5 5.82 -15.00 19.68
CA SER A 5 6.88 -14.27 18.97
C SER A 5 7.13 -14.85 17.56
N VAL A 6 7.03 -16.17 17.38
CA VAL A 6 7.11 -16.80 16.05
C VAL A 6 5.98 -16.31 15.14
N VAL A 7 4.74 -16.31 15.64
CA VAL A 7 3.58 -15.81 14.89
C VAL A 7 3.73 -14.31 14.60
N ALA A 8 4.13 -13.51 15.59
CA ALA A 8 4.36 -12.08 15.41
C ALA A 8 5.45 -11.80 14.36
N SER A 9 6.52 -12.60 14.31
CA SER A 9 7.58 -12.47 13.31
C SER A 9 7.07 -12.72 11.89
N ILE A 10 6.27 -13.78 11.69
CA ILE A 10 5.64 -14.07 10.40
C ILE A 10 4.74 -12.90 9.97
N VAL A 11 3.89 -12.41 10.87
CA VAL A 11 2.99 -11.27 10.57
C VAL A 11 3.80 -10.02 10.23
N ASN A 12 4.88 -9.74 10.96
CA ASN A 12 5.75 -8.59 10.70
C ASN A 12 6.42 -8.66 9.32
N VAL A 13 6.84 -9.85 8.88
CA VAL A 13 7.36 -10.07 7.53
C VAL A 13 6.27 -9.83 6.48
N VAL A 14 5.06 -10.33 6.69
CA VAL A 14 3.92 -10.10 5.79
C VAL A 14 3.60 -8.60 5.69
N LEU A 15 3.55 -7.89 6.81
CA LEU A 15 3.33 -6.43 6.84
C LEU A 15 4.44 -5.69 6.10
N LEU A 16 5.70 -6.12 6.25
CA LEU A 16 6.82 -5.56 5.51
C LEU A 16 6.66 -5.74 3.99
N LEU A 17 6.33 -6.97 3.54
CA LEU A 17 6.06 -7.24 2.13
C LEU A 17 4.90 -6.38 1.60
N TYR A 18 3.87 -6.19 2.41
CA TYR A 18 2.73 -5.35 2.03
C TYR A 18 3.10 -3.86 1.90
N ILE A 19 4.02 -3.35 2.72
CA ILE A 19 4.60 -2.00 2.55
C ILE A 19 5.31 -1.89 1.19
N PHE A 20 6.08 -2.90 0.78
CA PHE A 20 6.71 -2.90 -0.55
C PHE A 20 5.68 -2.89 -1.68
N VAL A 21 4.56 -3.61 -1.52
CA VAL A 21 3.45 -3.58 -2.49
C VAL A 21 2.83 -2.19 -2.58
N LEU A 22 2.65 -1.47 -1.45
CA LEU A 22 2.20 -0.08 -1.48
C LEU A 22 3.18 0.85 -2.18
N PHE A 23 4.48 0.68 -1.97
CA PHE A 23 5.48 1.45 -2.72
C PHE A 23 5.45 1.11 -4.22
N ALA A 24 5.29 -0.16 -4.58
CA ALA A 24 5.12 -0.56 -5.97
C ALA A 24 3.90 0.13 -6.59
N ARG A 25 2.78 0.21 -5.86
CA ARG A 25 1.60 0.96 -6.30
C ARG A 25 1.91 2.44 -6.51
N LEU A 26 2.58 3.06 -5.55
CA LEU A 26 2.96 4.46 -5.66
C LEU A 26 3.75 4.71 -6.94
N ILE A 27 4.73 3.85 -7.24
CA ILE A 27 5.51 3.91 -8.49
C ILE A 27 4.60 3.74 -9.70
N LEU A 28 3.71 2.74 -9.71
CA LEU A 28 2.76 2.50 -10.81
C LEU A 28 1.85 3.71 -11.07
N ASP A 29 1.41 4.41 -10.01
CA ASP A 29 0.61 5.62 -10.10
C ASP A 29 1.42 6.81 -10.64
N TYR A 30 2.75 6.86 -10.36
CA TYR A 30 3.65 7.89 -10.87
C TYR A 30 4.09 7.68 -12.32
N ILE A 31 4.21 6.45 -12.83
CA ILE A 31 4.71 6.21 -14.19
C ILE A 31 3.91 6.99 -15.26
N PRO A 32 2.56 6.99 -15.27
CA PRO A 32 1.77 7.76 -16.23
C PRO A 32 1.98 9.28 -16.15
N MET A 33 2.42 9.81 -15.00
CA MET A 33 2.75 11.22 -14.83
C MET A 33 3.98 11.60 -15.66
N PHE A 34 4.95 10.68 -15.79
CA PHE A 34 6.17 10.87 -16.58
C PHE A 34 6.01 10.44 -18.04
N ASN A 35 5.25 9.38 -18.31
CA ASN A 35 4.95 8.90 -19.65
C ASN A 35 3.46 8.56 -19.78
N ARG A 36 2.69 9.49 -20.34
CA ARG A 36 1.22 9.36 -20.51
C ARG A 36 0.80 8.22 -21.44
N GLU A 37 1.68 7.77 -22.33
CA GLU A 37 1.41 6.65 -23.24
C GLU A 37 1.75 5.30 -22.61
N TRP A 38 2.38 5.29 -21.44
CA TRP A 38 2.73 4.06 -20.75
C TRP A 38 1.47 3.29 -20.36
N ARG A 39 1.42 2.04 -20.81
CA ARG A 39 0.43 1.05 -20.40
C ARG A 39 1.16 -0.25 -20.10
N PRO A 40 0.90 -0.92 -18.96
CA PRO A 40 1.55 -2.17 -18.66
C PRO A 40 1.11 -3.23 -19.69
N LYS A 41 2.08 -3.99 -20.23
CA LYS A 41 1.85 -5.06 -21.22
C LYS A 41 2.53 -6.35 -20.77
N GLY A 42 1.97 -7.49 -21.18
CA GLY A 42 2.51 -8.81 -20.87
C GLY A 42 2.66 -9.05 -19.37
N PHE A 43 3.84 -9.47 -18.93
CA PHE A 43 4.13 -9.75 -17.52
C PHE A 43 3.94 -8.53 -16.60
N GLY A 44 4.23 -7.32 -17.09
CA GLY A 44 4.04 -6.09 -16.32
C GLY A 44 2.57 -5.80 -16.01
N LEU A 45 1.64 -6.27 -16.85
CA LEU A 45 0.19 -6.15 -16.60
C LEU A 45 -0.23 -7.01 -15.42
N VAL A 46 0.27 -8.25 -15.36
CA VAL A 46 -0.03 -9.17 -14.26
C VAL A 46 0.51 -8.63 -12.94
N ALA A 47 1.74 -8.12 -12.95
CA ALA A 47 2.33 -7.51 -11.76
C ALA A 47 1.55 -6.26 -11.30
N ALA A 48 1.17 -5.38 -12.23
CA ALA A 48 0.37 -4.20 -11.92
C ALA A 48 -1.00 -4.57 -11.36
N GLU A 49 -1.70 -5.52 -11.99
CA GLU A 49 -3.00 -6.02 -11.53
C GLU A 49 -2.91 -6.61 -10.12
N ALA A 50 -1.87 -7.40 -9.83
CA ALA A 50 -1.66 -7.97 -8.50
C ALA A 50 -1.45 -6.86 -7.45
N VAL A 51 -0.63 -5.86 -7.76
CA VAL A 51 -0.41 -4.71 -6.88
C VAL A 51 -1.71 -3.95 -6.64
N TYR A 52 -2.47 -3.62 -7.69
CA TYR A 52 -3.74 -2.92 -7.57
C TYR A 52 -4.77 -3.73 -6.79
N THR A 53 -4.87 -5.03 -7.05
CA THR A 53 -5.79 -5.94 -6.33
C THR A 53 -5.51 -5.98 -4.83
N LEU A 54 -4.24 -6.01 -4.44
CA LEU A 54 -3.85 -6.07 -3.02
C LEU A 54 -4.06 -4.73 -2.30
N THR A 55 -3.96 -3.61 -3.01
CA THR A 55 -3.93 -2.26 -2.41
C THR A 55 -5.23 -1.49 -2.57
N ASP A 56 -6.04 -1.77 -3.60
CA ASP A 56 -7.31 -1.11 -3.86
C ASP A 56 -8.35 -1.28 -2.75
N PRO A 57 -8.58 -2.48 -2.18
CA PRO A 57 -9.58 -2.66 -1.14
C PRO A 57 -9.35 -1.76 0.09
N PRO A 58 -8.16 -1.71 0.71
CA PRO A 58 -7.92 -0.84 1.86
C PRO A 58 -7.93 0.64 1.47
N ILE A 59 -7.28 1.03 0.37
CA ILE A 59 -7.28 2.44 -0.06
C ILE A 59 -8.71 2.93 -0.30
N ARG A 60 -9.53 2.15 -1.01
CA ARG A 60 -10.95 2.51 -1.25
C ARG A 60 -11.76 2.54 0.03
N PHE A 61 -11.51 1.63 0.98
CA PHE A 61 -12.15 1.65 2.29
C PHE A 61 -11.89 2.99 3.00
N PHE A 62 -10.63 3.43 3.05
CA PHE A 62 -10.29 4.70 3.70
C PHE A 62 -10.77 5.93 2.94
N ARG A 63 -10.75 5.90 1.60
CA ARG A 63 -11.30 6.99 0.76
C ARG A 63 -12.80 7.21 0.99
N ARG A 64 -13.55 6.20 1.44
CA ARG A 64 -14.97 6.36 1.82
C ARG A 64 -15.13 7.15 3.11
N ILE A 65 -14.17 7.07 4.03
CA ILE A 65 -14.21 7.75 5.33
C ILE A 65 -13.66 9.17 5.18
N ILE A 66 -12.51 9.31 4.53
CA ILE A 66 -11.83 10.60 4.33
C ILE A 66 -11.61 10.77 2.81
N PRO A 67 -12.46 11.55 2.12
CA PRO A 67 -12.31 11.79 0.69
C PRO A 67 -10.99 12.55 0.41
N PRO A 68 -10.39 12.36 -0.78
CA PRO A 68 -9.13 13.01 -1.13
C PRO A 68 -9.32 14.54 -1.16
N LEU A 69 -8.50 15.27 -0.39
CA LEU A 69 -8.50 16.73 -0.45
C LEU A 69 -7.71 17.19 -1.67
N ARG A 70 -8.37 18.01 -2.49
CA ARG A 70 -7.75 18.69 -3.61
C ARG A 70 -7.39 20.09 -3.15
N ILE A 71 -6.10 20.42 -3.15
CA ILE A 71 -5.59 21.75 -2.81
C ILE A 71 -5.02 22.34 -4.09
N GLY A 72 -5.79 23.19 -4.76
CA GLY A 72 -5.43 23.77 -6.05
C GLY A 72 -5.25 22.70 -7.13
N SER A 73 -4.04 22.58 -7.67
CA SER A 73 -3.66 21.57 -8.67
C SER A 73 -3.18 20.25 -8.06
N LEU A 74 -2.94 20.18 -6.74
CA LEU A 74 -2.41 19.00 -6.06
C LEU A 74 -3.53 18.22 -5.36
N SER A 75 -3.70 16.95 -5.71
CA SER A 75 -4.58 16.03 -4.99
C SER A 75 -3.76 15.21 -3.99
N LEU A 76 -4.04 15.36 -2.69
CA LEU A 76 -3.48 14.48 -1.67
C LEU A 76 -4.35 13.22 -1.55
N ASP A 77 -3.77 12.06 -1.83
CA ASP A 77 -4.44 10.78 -1.67
C ASP A 77 -4.38 10.30 -0.22
N PHE A 78 -5.32 10.79 0.58
CA PHE A 78 -5.48 10.37 1.98
C PHE A 78 -5.74 8.88 2.11
N GLY A 79 -6.34 8.23 1.11
CA GLY A 79 -6.58 6.79 1.14
C GLY A 79 -5.27 6.00 1.17
N PHE A 80 -4.35 6.34 0.26
CA PHE A 80 -3.02 5.74 0.24
C PHE A 80 -2.23 6.07 1.51
N ALA A 81 -2.16 7.35 1.88
CA ALA A 81 -1.40 7.80 3.04
C ALA A 81 -1.89 7.15 4.34
N LEU A 82 -3.21 7.05 4.54
CA LEU A 82 -3.80 6.45 5.72
C LEU A 82 -3.60 4.93 5.74
N THR A 83 -3.72 4.26 4.59
CA THR A 83 -3.41 2.83 4.45
C THR A 83 -1.98 2.55 4.90
N LEU A 84 -1.02 3.29 4.33
CA LEU A 84 0.40 3.16 4.68
C LEU A 84 0.64 3.43 6.16
N LEU A 85 0.07 4.51 6.70
CA LEU A 85 0.21 4.88 8.11
C LEU A 85 -0.30 3.77 9.05
N ILE A 86 -1.47 3.21 8.77
CA ILE A 86 -2.06 2.14 9.59
C ILE A 86 -1.17 0.90 9.58
N ILE A 87 -0.61 0.52 8.43
CA ILE A 87 0.28 -0.64 8.33
C ILE A 87 1.58 -0.39 9.08
N LEU A 88 2.13 0.82 9.01
CA LEU A 88 3.32 1.18 9.79
C LEU A 88 3.03 1.09 11.29
N ILE A 89 1.87 1.56 11.76
CA ILE A 89 1.45 1.44 13.16
C ILE A 89 1.29 -0.03 13.55
N LEU A 90 0.55 -0.81 12.76
CA LEU A 90 0.37 -2.24 12.99
C LEU A 90 1.70 -2.98 13.07
N ARG A 91 2.63 -2.67 12.16
CA ARG A 91 3.96 -3.28 12.15
C ARG A 91 4.75 -2.95 13.41
N ASN A 92 4.69 -1.70 13.89
CA ASN A 92 5.33 -1.33 15.16
C ASN A 92 4.72 -2.12 16.33
N ILE A 93 3.39 -2.21 16.40
CA ILE A 93 2.69 -2.95 17.47
C ILE A 93 3.06 -4.43 17.44
N VAL A 94 3.05 -5.06 16.26
CA VAL A 94 3.44 -6.47 16.10
C VAL A 94 4.91 -6.66 16.45
N GLY A 95 5.78 -5.70 16.11
CA GLY A 95 7.19 -5.70 16.47
C GLY A 95 7.45 -5.69 17.98
N LEU A 96 6.53 -5.16 18.79
CA LEU A 96 6.62 -5.23 20.26
C LEU A 96 6.37 -6.64 20.82
N LEU A 97 5.82 -7.54 20.02
CA LEU A 97 5.45 -8.91 20.41
C LEU A 97 6.47 -9.97 19.94
N ILE A 98 7.49 -9.55 19.19
CA ILE A 98 8.61 -10.39 18.72
C ILE A 98 9.70 -10.40 19.78
#